data_AF-A0A7K9DZ82-F1
#
_entry.id   AF-A0A7K9DZ82-F1
#
_cell.length_a   1.000
_cell.length_b   1.000
_cell.length_c   1.000
_cell.angle_alpha   90.00
_cell.angle_beta   90.00
_cell.angle_gamma   90.00
#
_symmetry.space_group_name_H-M   'P 1'
#
loop_
_entity.id
_entity.type
_entity.pdbx_description
1 polymer ?
#
loop_
_entity_poly.entity_id
_entity_poly.type
_entity_poly.pdbx_seq_one_letter_code
_entity_poly.pdbx_strand_id
1 'polypeptide(L)'
;MAQTVNVGELTLPQLELLKGQLDQEVEFLSSSIAQLKVVQTKYVEAKDCLNVLNKGNEGKWDPLPPMYVPGKLSDVECVLIDVGTGYYVEK
;
A
#
# COMPACT_ATOMS: atom_id res chain seq x y z
N MET A 1 7.35 -24.38 -19.31
CA MET A 1 6.77 -25.74 -19.15
C MET A 1 6.96 -26.12 -17.71
N ALA A 2 5.89 -26.13 -16.89
CA ALA A 2 6.00 -26.52 -15.49
C ALA A 2 6.18 -28.04 -15.45
N GLN A 3 7.37 -28.48 -15.06
CA GLN A 3 7.69 -29.90 -14.95
C GLN A 3 7.03 -30.41 -13.67
N THR A 4 6.05 -31.30 -13.80
CA THR A 4 5.37 -31.92 -12.66
C THR A 4 6.35 -32.84 -11.96
N VAL A 5 6.94 -32.37 -10.86
CA VAL A 5 7.84 -33.17 -10.02
C VAL A 5 7.01 -34.12 -9.18
N ASN A 6 7.19 -35.43 -9.36
CA ASN A 6 6.54 -36.43 -8.52
C ASN A 6 7.26 -36.49 -7.17
N VAL A 7 6.67 -35.85 -6.15
CA VAL A 7 7.25 -35.72 -4.81
C VAL A 7 7.51 -37.09 -4.16
N GLY A 8 6.74 -38.12 -4.50
CA GLY A 8 6.91 -39.48 -3.96
C GLY A 8 8.12 -40.24 -4.50
N GLU A 9 8.74 -39.78 -5.58
CA GLU A 9 9.92 -40.39 -6.21
C GLU A 9 11.23 -39.69 -5.83
N LEU A 10 11.16 -38.60 -5.07
CA LEU A 10 12.33 -37.82 -4.65
C LEU A 10 13.07 -38.50 -3.49
N THR A 11 14.40 -38.40 -3.53
CA THR A 11 15.25 -38.81 -2.41
C THR A 11 15.14 -37.80 -1.25
N LEU A 12 15.44 -38.24 -0.02
CA LEU A 12 15.42 -37.37 1.17
C LEU A 12 16.20 -36.04 0.99
N PRO A 13 17.43 -36.03 0.43
CA PRO A 13 18.15 -34.78 0.19
C PRO A 13 17.47 -33.84 -0.83
N GLN A 14 16.79 -34.40 -1.84
CA GLN A 14 16.05 -33.61 -2.82
C GLN A 14 14.78 -32.99 -2.21
N LEU A 15 14.13 -33.70 -1.28
CA LEU A 15 12.98 -33.20 -0.53
C LEU A 15 13.37 -32.06 0.42
N GLU A 16 14.53 -32.16 1.08
CA GLU A 16 15.06 -31.08 1.93
C GLU A 16 15.34 -29.80 1.11
N LEU A 17 15.96 -29.96 -0.07
CA LEU A 17 16.19 -28.84 -0.99
C LEU A 17 14.88 -28.21 -1.47
N LEU A 18 13.91 -29.03 -1.88
CA LEU A 18 12.60 -28.57 -2.36
C LEU A 18 11.85 -27.83 -1.25
N LYS A 19 11.88 -28.35 -0.02
CA LYS A 19 11.31 -27.67 1.14
C LYS A 19 11.92 -26.28 1.33
N GLY A 20 13.25 -26.17 1.28
CA GLY A 20 13.92 -24.87 1.44
C GLY A 20 13.50 -23.85 0.38
N GLN A 21 13.31 -24.28 -0.87
CA GLN A 21 12.81 -23.42 -1.95
C GLN A 21 11.38 -22.96 -1.68
N LEU A 22 10.49 -23.87 -1.28
CA LEU A 22 9.10 -23.54 -0.99
C LEU A 22 8.99 -22.60 0.22
N ASP A 23 9.80 -22.80 1.25
CA ASP A 23 9.84 -21.92 2.42
C ASP A 23 10.24 -20.48 2.01
N GLN A 24 11.24 -20.34 1.11
CA GLN A 24 11.62 -19.04 0.56
C GLN A 24 10.53 -18.38 -0.29
N GLU A 25 9.83 -19.16 -1.12
CA GLU A 25 8.70 -18.65 -1.92
C GLU A 25 7.55 -18.16 -1.02
N VAL A 26 7.25 -18.91 0.03
CA VAL A 26 6.22 -18.52 1.01
C VAL A 26 6.60 -17.23 1.73
N GLU A 27 7.86 -17.08 2.14
CA GLU A 27 8.37 -15.86 2.77
C GLU A 27 8.28 -14.66 1.82
N PHE A 28 8.71 -14.84 0.57
CA PHE A 28 8.64 -13.81 -0.46
C PHE A 28 7.20 -13.34 -0.71
N LEU A 29 6.25 -14.28 -0.87
CA LEU A 29 4.84 -13.96 -1.09
C LEU A 29 4.22 -13.30 0.16
N SER A 30 4.56 -13.77 1.36
CA SER A 30 4.08 -13.19 2.61
C SER A 30 4.53 -11.74 2.79
N SER A 31 5.81 -11.46 2.51
CA SER A 31 6.37 -10.11 2.52
C SER A 31 5.69 -9.20 1.49
N SER A 32 5.51 -9.70 0.26
CA SER A 32 4.86 -8.96 -0.81
C SER A 32 3.42 -8.57 -0.46
N ILE A 33 2.66 -9.49 0.12
CA ILE A 33 1.29 -9.22 0.58
C ILE A 33 1.29 -8.19 1.72
N ALA A 34 2.21 -8.28 2.66
CA ALA A 34 2.30 -7.31 3.75
C ALA A 34 2.57 -5.89 3.21
N GLN A 35 3.46 -5.74 2.25
CA GLN A 35 3.75 -4.46 1.61
C GLN A 35 2.53 -3.90 0.88
N LEU A 36 1.81 -4.73 0.12
CA LEU A 36 0.59 -4.32 -0.57
C LEU A 36 -0.51 -3.88 0.39
N LYS A 37 -0.65 -4.53 1.56
CA LYS A 37 -1.60 -4.11 2.59
C LYS A 37 -1.27 -2.73 3.15
N VAL A 38 0.00 -2.39 3.32
CA VAL A 38 0.40 -1.04 3.75
C VAL A 38 -0.05 0.01 2.74
N VAL A 39 0.12 -0.25 1.44
CA VAL A 39 -0.35 0.65 0.38
C VAL A 39 -1.89 0.76 0.39
N GLN A 40 -2.59 -0.36 0.56
CA GLN A 40 -4.04 -0.37 0.70
C GLN A 40 -4.52 0.50 1.87
N THR A 41 -3.87 0.41 3.03
CA THR A 41 -4.19 1.24 4.19
C THR A 41 -4.08 2.73 3.87
N LYS A 42 -3.01 3.15 3.18
CA LYS A 42 -2.84 4.56 2.75
C LYS A 42 -3.98 5.03 1.86
N TYR A 43 -4.48 4.19 0.95
CA TYR A 43 -5.62 4.54 0.10
C TYR A 43 -6.93 4.66 0.89
N VAL A 44 -7.14 3.80 1.89
CA VAL A 44 -8.31 3.90 2.78
C VAL A 44 -8.24 5.18 3.61
N GLU A 45 -7.08 5.47 4.22
CA GLU A 45 -6.85 6.70 4.97
C GLU A 45 -7.08 7.95 4.11
N ALA A 46 -6.53 7.99 2.89
CA ALA A 46 -6.72 9.11 1.97
C ALA A 46 -8.21 9.32 1.62
N LYS A 47 -8.95 8.23 1.40
CA LYS A 47 -10.39 8.28 1.15
C LYS A 47 -11.14 8.81 2.39
N ASP A 48 -10.76 8.39 3.58
CA ASP A 48 -11.40 8.83 4.81
C ASP A 48 -11.10 10.32 5.10
N CYS A 49 -9.88 10.79 4.83
CA CYS A 49 -9.54 12.22 4.84
C CYS A 49 -10.40 13.01 3.85
N LEU A 50 -10.61 12.49 2.64
CA LEU A 50 -11.47 13.12 1.63
C LEU A 50 -12.93 13.23 2.09
N ASN A 51 -13.45 12.25 2.82
CA ASN A 51 -14.81 12.32 3.36
C ASN A 51 -14.97 13.45 4.40
N VAL A 52 -13.89 13.82 5.10
CA VAL A 52 -13.90 14.96 6.02
C VAL A 52 -13.78 16.28 5.25
N LEU A 53 -13.18 16.29 4.05
CA LEU A 53 -13.03 17.47 3.21
C LEU A 53 -14.40 17.88 2.59
N ASN A 54 -14.95 19.02 3.01
CA ASN A 54 -16.24 19.50 2.50
C ASN A 54 -16.38 21.02 2.66
N LYS A 55 -17.35 21.65 1.96
CA LYS A 55 -17.52 23.11 2.01
C LYS A 55 -17.73 23.68 3.42
N GLY A 56 -18.18 22.86 4.36
CA GLY A 56 -18.33 23.26 5.76
C GLY A 56 -17.03 23.46 6.51
N ASN A 57 -15.88 23.02 5.99
CA ASN A 57 -14.56 23.30 6.56
C ASN A 57 -13.62 24.11 5.67
N GLU A 58 -14.09 24.54 4.51
CA GLU A 58 -13.39 25.52 3.69
C GLU A 58 -13.21 26.84 4.45
N GLY A 59 -12.03 27.43 4.32
CA GLY A 59 -11.65 28.68 5.00
C GLY A 59 -11.44 28.55 6.51
N LYS A 60 -11.65 27.36 7.11
CA LYS A 60 -11.38 27.14 8.53
C LYS A 60 -9.87 27.21 8.82
N TRP A 61 -9.58 27.80 9.96
CA TRP A 61 -8.25 27.89 10.55
C TRP A 61 -8.14 26.78 11.60
N ASP A 62 -7.16 25.89 11.45
CA ASP A 62 -6.85 24.89 12.47
C ASP A 62 -5.54 25.26 13.19
N PRO A 63 -5.56 25.44 14.53
CA PRO A 63 -4.35 25.62 15.30
C PRO A 63 -3.58 24.30 15.39
N LEU A 64 -2.43 24.24 14.73
CA LEU A 64 -1.55 23.07 14.75
C LEU A 64 -0.44 23.20 15.84
N PRO A 65 0.16 22.08 16.28
CA PRO A 65 1.28 22.09 17.23
C PRO A 65 2.47 22.93 16.71
N PRO A 66 3.39 23.41 17.58
CA PRO A 66 4.43 24.38 17.21
C PRO A 66 5.44 23.94 16.13
N MET A 67 5.48 22.66 15.76
CA MET A 67 6.28 22.16 14.63
C MET A 67 5.58 22.29 13.27
N TYR A 68 4.33 22.76 13.23
CA TYR A 68 3.54 22.86 12.02
C TYR A 68 3.23 24.31 11.67
N VAL A 69 3.19 24.61 10.38
CA VAL A 69 2.77 25.92 9.89
C VAL A 69 1.25 25.92 9.81
N PRO A 70 0.55 26.85 10.49
CA PRO A 70 -0.88 26.92 10.39
C PRO A 70 -1.30 27.39 8.99
N GLY A 71 -2.42 26.86 8.51
CA GLY A 71 -2.94 27.13 7.18
C GLY A 71 -4.45 27.26 7.18
N LYS A 72 -4.98 27.79 6.07
CA LYS A 72 -6.41 27.77 5.78
C LYS A 72 -6.66 26.80 4.66
N LEU A 73 -7.71 26.00 4.79
CA LEU A 73 -8.15 25.11 3.73
C LEU A 73 -8.81 25.93 2.63
N SER A 74 -8.25 25.89 1.43
CA SER A 74 -8.79 26.55 0.23
C SER A 74 -9.09 25.48 -0.80
N ASP A 75 -10.27 25.53 -1.40
CA ASP A 75 -10.74 24.57 -2.39
C ASP A 75 -10.81 23.12 -1.87
N VAL A 76 -12.04 22.65 -1.68
CA VAL A 76 -12.37 21.33 -1.17
C VAL A 76 -12.89 20.40 -2.27
N GLU A 77 -13.07 20.91 -3.48
CA GLU A 77 -13.62 20.17 -4.60
C GLU A 77 -12.52 19.58 -5.48
N CYS A 78 -11.37 20.25 -5.56
CA CYS A 78 -10.22 19.79 -6.34
C CYS A 78 -9.17 19.07 -5.48
N VAL A 79 -8.86 17.81 -5.84
CA VAL A 79 -7.84 17.00 -5.18
C VAL A 79 -6.83 16.43 -6.17
N LEU A 80 -5.60 16.26 -5.70
CA LEU A 80 -4.51 15.65 -6.46
C LEU A 80 -4.45 14.15 -6.20
N ILE A 81 -4.47 13.36 -7.27
CA ILE A 81 -4.35 11.90 -7.25
C ILE A 81 -3.00 11.52 -7.88
N ASP A 82 -2.13 10.89 -7.09
CA ASP A 82 -0.88 10.30 -7.57
C ASP A 82 -1.17 9.02 -8.36
N VAL A 83 -0.73 8.98 -9.62
CA VAL A 83 -0.89 7.80 -10.50
C VAL A 83 0.45 7.10 -10.80
N GLY A 84 1.55 7.58 -10.21
CA GLY A 84 2.88 7.01 -10.31
C GLY A 84 3.74 7.65 -11.41
N THR A 85 5.01 7.22 -11.49
CA THR A 85 6.03 7.75 -12.44
C THR A 85 6.25 9.27 -12.37
N GLY A 86 5.85 9.90 -11.26
CA GLY A 86 5.95 11.36 -11.07
C GLY A 86 4.79 12.16 -11.66
N TYR A 87 3.68 11.50 -12.02
CA TYR A 87 2.49 12.15 -12.56
C TYR A 87 1.35 12.20 -11.53
N TYR A 88 0.58 13.29 -11.60
CA TYR A 88 -0.60 13.53 -10.77
C TYR A 88 -1.76 13.95 -11.66
N VAL A 89 -2.97 13.58 -11.27
CA VAL A 89 -4.22 14.00 -11.90
C VAL A 89 -5.00 14.85 -10.90
N GLU A 90 -5.48 16.01 -11.34
CA GLU A 90 -6.41 16.83 -10.58
C GLU A 90 -7.84 16.40 -10.90
N LYS A 91 -8.67 16.21 -9.86
CA LYS A 91 -10.06 15.80 -9.99
C LYS A 91 -10.94 16.57 -9.02
#